data_AF-A0A200HZ33-F1
#
_entry.id   AF-A0A200HZ33-F1
#
_cell.length_a   1.000
_cell.length_b   1.000
_cell.length_c   1.000
_cell.angle_alpha   90.00
_cell.angle_beta   90.00
_cell.angle_gamma   90.00
#
_symmetry.space_group_name_H-M   'P 1'
#
loop_
_entity.id
_entity.type
_entity.pdbx_description
1 polymer ?
#
loop_
_entity_poly.entity_id
_entity_poly.type
_entity_poly.pdbx_seq_one_letter_code
_entity_poly.pdbx_strand_id
1 'polypeptide(L)'
;MSLEPLFDDVSWLENIFNKLICLNKVFDSSRGVRTGADKLFITDSIKFDKEYSYPILRNLNDIEEYIINDVKNYYFYTKDSISDMRELGYKKTIKYLKSIESHPLATSRKRKKNDNWFQADQIPQYADFVISINPEKRFFWSKFENPTVVNQRVIAFRIKEQYKNDADLIHALLNSSISLFLLMSSGFGRGLGVTDLTKDGISQSYFLNPDLLDYRSKKRLLSNGENKK
;
A
#
# COMPACT_ATOMS: atom_id res chain seq x y z
N MET A 1 -19.84 -6.49 6.98
CA MET A 1 -19.54 -7.61 6.07
C MET A 1 -20.26 -7.35 4.76
N SER A 2 -19.72 -7.78 3.63
CA SER A 2 -20.48 -7.76 2.38
C SER A 2 -21.62 -8.79 2.44
N LEU A 3 -22.51 -8.80 1.45
CA LEU A 3 -23.64 -9.74 1.41
C LEU A 3 -23.21 -11.17 1.01
N GLU A 4 -22.00 -11.34 0.45
CA GLU A 4 -21.52 -12.62 -0.10
C GLU A 4 -21.39 -13.76 0.93
N PRO A 5 -20.88 -13.53 2.16
CA PRO A 5 -20.76 -14.58 3.18
C PRO A 5 -22.09 -14.97 3.82
N LEU A 6 -23.14 -14.17 3.63
CA LEU A 6 -24.46 -14.44 4.21
C LEU A 6 -25.22 -15.55 3.48
N PHE A 7 -24.67 -16.05 2.37
CA PHE A 7 -25.18 -17.23 1.65
C PHE A 7 -24.63 -18.56 2.20
N ASP A 8 -23.68 -18.52 3.14
CA ASP A 8 -23.10 -19.68 3.82
C ASP A 8 -23.42 -19.66 5.33
N ASP A 9 -23.37 -20.82 5.99
CA ASP A 9 -23.46 -20.89 7.46
C ASP A 9 -22.14 -20.40 8.09
N VAL A 10 -22.14 -19.14 8.50
CA VAL A 10 -21.02 -18.47 9.18
C VAL A 10 -21.26 -18.28 10.69
N SER A 11 -22.19 -19.04 11.29
CA SER A 11 -22.50 -18.96 12.72
C SER A 11 -21.28 -19.16 13.64
N TRP A 12 -20.29 -19.92 13.17
CA TRP A 12 -19.02 -20.12 13.87
C TRP A 12 -18.24 -18.82 14.14
N LEU A 13 -18.47 -17.74 13.35
CA LEU A 13 -17.86 -16.43 13.59
C LEU A 13 -18.27 -15.83 14.93
N GLU A 14 -19.51 -16.07 15.38
CA GLU A 14 -19.99 -15.58 16.67
C GLU A 14 -19.15 -16.16 17.81
N ASN A 15 -18.76 -17.43 17.70
CA ASN A 15 -17.96 -18.15 18.68
C ASN A 15 -16.51 -17.65 18.77
N ILE A 16 -16.03 -16.93 17.75
CA ILE A 16 -14.65 -16.42 17.72
C ILE A 16 -14.58 -14.89 17.75
N PHE A 17 -15.72 -14.19 17.77
CA PHE A 17 -15.74 -12.72 17.67
C PHE A 17 -14.96 -12.05 18.81
N ASN A 18 -15.01 -12.62 20.02
CA ASN A 18 -14.23 -12.17 21.17
C ASN A 18 -12.71 -12.39 21.04
N LYS A 19 -12.26 -13.12 20.02
CA LYS A 19 -10.84 -13.35 19.68
C LYS A 19 -10.34 -12.45 18.55
N LEU A 20 -11.20 -11.57 18.04
CA LEU A 20 -10.91 -10.70 16.92
C LEU A 20 -10.69 -9.24 17.37
N ILE A 21 -9.93 -8.50 16.59
CA ILE A 21 -9.74 -7.06 16.73
C ILE A 21 -9.98 -6.37 15.39
N CYS A 22 -10.58 -5.18 15.43
CA CYS A 22 -10.81 -4.37 14.23
C CYS A 22 -9.48 -3.78 13.73
N LEU A 23 -9.24 -3.82 12.41
CA LEU A 23 -8.02 -3.30 11.78
C LEU A 23 -7.76 -1.83 12.13
N ASN A 24 -8.78 -0.98 12.20
CA ASN A 24 -8.65 0.43 12.59
C ASN A 24 -8.07 0.64 14.01
N LYS A 25 -8.10 -0.36 14.89
CA LYS A 25 -7.45 -0.26 16.20
C LYS A 25 -5.94 -0.41 16.10
N VAL A 26 -5.44 -1.06 15.05
CA VAL A 26 -4.04 -1.45 14.84
C VAL A 26 -3.37 -0.61 13.75
N PHE A 27 -4.13 -0.17 12.75
CA PHE A 27 -3.63 0.53 11.57
C PHE A 27 -4.33 1.86 11.32
N ASP A 28 -3.58 2.79 10.73
CA ASP A 28 -4.11 3.93 9.99
C ASP A 28 -4.04 3.62 8.49
N SER A 29 -5.20 3.56 7.84
CA SER A 29 -5.32 3.13 6.46
C SER A 29 -5.64 4.27 5.49
N SER A 30 -5.13 4.18 4.28
CA SER A 30 -5.45 5.12 3.21
C SER A 30 -5.37 4.44 1.84
N ARG A 31 -5.88 5.10 0.80
CA ARG A 31 -5.39 4.80 -0.55
C ARG A 31 -3.96 5.31 -0.69
N GLY A 32 -3.20 4.72 -1.59
CA GLY A 32 -1.90 5.26 -1.99
C GLY A 32 -2.00 6.61 -2.69
N VAL A 33 -0.84 7.20 -2.98
CA VAL A 33 -0.71 8.55 -3.50
C VAL A 33 -1.21 8.65 -4.94
N ARG A 34 -1.88 9.76 -5.22
CA ARG A 34 -2.22 10.21 -6.56
C ARG A 34 -1.13 11.13 -7.08
N THR A 35 -0.52 10.77 -8.19
CA THR A 35 0.49 11.62 -8.85
C THR A 35 -0.16 12.66 -9.77
N GLY A 36 -1.36 12.36 -10.29
CA GLY A 36 -2.07 13.15 -11.31
C GLY A 36 -1.60 12.88 -12.75
N ALA A 37 -0.41 12.28 -12.93
CA ALA A 37 0.12 11.88 -14.23
C ALA A 37 1.22 10.83 -14.04
N ASP A 38 0.85 9.58 -13.77
CA ASP A 38 1.81 8.50 -13.44
C ASP A 38 2.95 8.40 -14.48
N LYS A 39 2.66 8.61 -15.78
CA LYS A 39 3.68 8.56 -16.85
C LYS A 39 4.77 9.64 -16.74
N LEU A 40 4.50 10.75 -16.05
CA LEU A 40 5.46 11.84 -15.83
C LEU A 40 6.19 11.73 -14.50
N PHE A 41 5.59 11.04 -13.54
CA PHE A 41 6.04 11.08 -12.15
C PHE A 41 6.51 9.73 -11.64
N ILE A 42 6.25 8.63 -12.34
CA ILE A 42 6.72 7.29 -11.97
C ILE A 42 7.65 6.79 -13.07
N THR A 43 8.86 6.40 -12.70
CA THR A 43 9.89 5.90 -13.62
C THR A 43 10.38 4.53 -13.20
N ASP A 44 10.86 3.74 -14.17
CA ASP A 44 11.42 2.39 -13.94
C ASP A 44 12.90 2.41 -13.52
N SER A 45 13.47 3.61 -13.35
CA SER A 45 14.83 3.84 -12.87
C SER A 45 14.93 5.23 -12.26
N ILE A 46 15.99 5.47 -11.48
CA ILE A 46 16.28 6.79 -10.90
C ILE A 46 16.72 7.73 -12.03
N LYS A 47 15.83 8.63 -12.46
CA LYS A 47 16.08 9.61 -13.54
C LYS A 47 16.37 11.04 -13.04
N PHE A 48 16.20 11.27 -11.75
CA PHE A 48 16.29 12.57 -11.07
C PHE A 48 17.22 12.46 -9.86
N ASP A 49 17.55 13.58 -9.24
CA ASP A 49 18.40 13.61 -8.05
C ASP A 49 17.74 12.90 -6.87
N LYS A 50 18.55 12.28 -5.99
CA LYS A 50 18.09 11.41 -4.89
C LYS A 50 17.08 12.11 -3.97
N GLU A 51 17.25 13.41 -3.73
CA GLU A 51 16.36 14.24 -2.91
C GLU A 51 14.89 14.20 -3.36
N TYR A 52 14.66 14.02 -4.65
CA TYR A 52 13.32 13.97 -5.25
C TYR A 52 12.91 12.55 -5.63
N SER A 53 13.68 11.54 -5.21
CA SER A 53 13.52 10.15 -5.61
C SER A 53 13.05 9.24 -4.50
N TYR A 54 11.79 8.82 -4.63
CA TYR A 54 11.10 8.02 -3.65
C TYR A 54 10.75 6.65 -4.24
N PRO A 55 11.26 5.53 -3.72
CA PRO A 55 10.83 4.20 -4.16
C PRO A 55 9.31 4.05 -4.01
N ILE A 56 8.64 3.54 -5.05
CA ILE A 56 7.17 3.42 -5.08
C ILE A 56 6.71 2.04 -5.57
N LEU A 57 5.74 1.45 -4.87
CA LEU A 57 4.98 0.30 -5.37
C LEU A 57 3.81 0.80 -6.23
N ARG A 58 3.80 0.45 -7.52
CA ARG A 58 2.77 0.90 -8.47
C ARG A 58 1.46 0.11 -8.37
N ASN A 59 1.55 -1.20 -8.15
CA ASN A 59 0.44 -2.14 -7.96
C ASN A 59 1.01 -3.44 -7.37
N LEU A 60 0.14 -4.41 -7.05
CA LEU A 60 0.54 -5.73 -6.55
C LEU A 60 0.44 -6.85 -7.60
N ASN A 61 0.30 -6.52 -8.89
CA ASN A 61 0.09 -7.53 -9.92
C ASN A 61 1.27 -8.50 -10.03
N ASP A 62 2.50 -8.01 -9.87
CA ASP A 62 3.73 -8.82 -9.97
C ASP A 62 4.35 -9.13 -8.60
N ILE A 63 3.60 -8.92 -7.51
CA ILE A 63 4.04 -9.27 -6.16
C ILE A 63 3.46 -10.61 -5.79
N GLU A 64 4.31 -11.56 -5.42
CA GLU A 64 3.90 -12.90 -4.96
C GLU A 64 4.40 -13.17 -3.53
N GLU A 65 5.22 -12.28 -3.00
CA GLU A 65 5.88 -12.41 -1.72
C GLU A 65 5.08 -11.74 -0.58
N TYR A 66 5.11 -12.39 0.59
CA TYR A 66 4.59 -11.80 1.82
C TYR A 66 5.45 -10.61 2.29
N ILE A 67 6.75 -10.61 2.02
CA ILE A 67 7.66 -9.53 2.39
C ILE A 67 8.21 -8.89 1.11
N ILE A 68 7.94 -7.59 0.95
CA ILE A 68 8.47 -6.79 -0.15
C ILE A 68 9.76 -6.12 0.33
N ASN A 69 10.90 -6.59 -0.18
CA ASN A 69 12.20 -6.03 0.17
C ASN A 69 12.51 -4.75 -0.63
N ASP A 70 12.20 -4.78 -1.92
CA ASP A 70 12.54 -3.70 -2.85
C ASP A 70 11.40 -3.47 -3.87
N VAL A 71 11.37 -2.27 -4.44
CA VAL A 71 10.46 -1.90 -5.53
C VAL A 71 11.24 -1.40 -6.73
N LYS A 72 10.70 -1.65 -7.92
CA LYS A 72 11.37 -1.34 -9.20
C LYS A 72 11.16 0.10 -9.67
N ASN A 73 10.17 0.79 -9.12
CA ASN A 73 9.75 2.10 -9.58
C ASN A 73 10.12 3.21 -8.61
N TYR A 74 10.29 4.42 -9.16
CA TYR A 74 10.61 5.63 -8.42
C TYR A 74 9.59 6.72 -8.72
N TYR A 75 9.08 7.33 -7.66
CA TYR A 75 8.20 8.48 -7.69
C TYR A 75 9.03 9.77 -7.63
N PHE A 76 8.88 10.60 -8.66
CA PHE A 76 9.36 11.97 -8.69
C PHE A 76 8.41 12.87 -7.92
N TYR A 77 8.90 13.45 -6.83
CA TYR A 77 8.18 14.47 -6.09
C TYR A 77 9.12 15.60 -5.69
N THR A 78 8.65 16.83 -5.82
CA THR A 78 9.37 18.04 -5.41
C THR A 78 8.40 19.08 -4.88
N LYS A 79 8.85 19.81 -3.86
CA LYS A 79 8.23 21.06 -3.39
C LYS A 79 8.96 22.31 -3.93
N ASP A 80 10.18 22.14 -4.39
CA ASP A 80 11.08 23.22 -4.78
C ASP A 80 10.73 23.73 -6.19
N SER A 81 10.96 25.02 -6.42
CA SER A 81 10.81 25.63 -7.74
C SER A 81 11.98 25.27 -8.66
N ILE A 82 11.84 25.52 -9.97
CA ILE A 82 12.93 25.28 -10.93
C ILE A 82 14.15 26.17 -10.63
N SER A 83 13.95 27.39 -10.11
CA SER A 83 15.05 28.26 -9.68
C SER A 83 15.79 27.67 -8.49
N ASP A 84 15.07 27.24 -7.46
CA ASP A 84 15.69 26.66 -6.26
C ASP A 84 16.49 25.40 -6.62
N MET A 85 15.96 24.55 -7.50
CA MET A 85 16.68 23.39 -7.99
C MET A 85 17.98 23.74 -8.72
N ARG A 86 18.03 24.89 -9.42
CA ARG A 86 19.25 25.35 -10.10
C ARG A 86 20.28 25.84 -9.10
N GLU A 87 19.85 26.59 -8.10
CA GLU A 87 20.72 27.11 -7.03
C GLU A 87 21.30 25.97 -6.19
N LEU A 88 20.48 24.97 -5.87
CA LEU A 88 20.89 23.75 -5.14
C LEU A 88 21.70 22.77 -6.00
N GLY A 89 21.85 23.04 -7.31
CA GLY A 89 22.69 22.24 -8.20
C GLY A 89 22.08 20.89 -8.63
N TYR A 90 20.76 20.70 -8.54
CA TYR A 90 20.06 19.48 -8.93
C TYR A 90 19.91 19.32 -10.45
N LYS A 91 21.06 19.14 -11.12
CA LYS A 91 21.18 19.11 -12.58
C LYS A 91 20.45 17.92 -13.21
N LYS A 92 20.38 16.75 -12.56
CA LYS A 92 19.69 15.57 -13.12
C LYS A 92 18.19 15.82 -13.16
N THR A 93 17.63 16.35 -12.09
CA THR A 93 16.20 16.72 -12.03
C THR A 93 15.84 17.75 -13.09
N ILE A 94 16.64 18.81 -13.26
CA ILE A 94 16.39 19.81 -14.30
C ILE A 94 16.45 19.19 -15.70
N LYS A 95 17.41 18.29 -15.95
CA LYS A 95 17.50 17.56 -17.22
C LYS A 95 16.27 16.68 -17.45
N TYR A 96 15.79 16.00 -16.42
CA TYR A 96 14.58 15.19 -16.48
C TYR A 96 13.35 16.03 -16.81
N LEU A 97 13.14 17.16 -16.13
CA LEU A 97 12.02 18.07 -16.38
C LEU A 97 11.99 18.54 -17.84
N LYS A 98 13.14 18.94 -18.40
CA LYS A 98 13.26 19.29 -19.82
C LYS A 98 12.90 18.13 -20.75
N SER A 99 13.30 16.90 -20.40
CA SER A 99 13.04 15.72 -21.24
C SER A 99 11.56 15.34 -21.33
N ILE A 100 10.76 15.65 -20.30
CA ILE A 100 9.33 15.33 -20.26
C ILE A 100 8.44 16.52 -20.65
N GLU A 101 9.03 17.70 -20.86
CA GLU A 101 8.32 18.96 -21.07
C GLU A 101 7.41 18.96 -22.31
N SER A 102 7.83 18.25 -23.37
CA SER A 102 7.08 18.10 -24.62
C SER A 102 6.03 16.98 -24.58
N HIS A 103 5.97 16.19 -23.51
CA HIS A 103 5.03 15.09 -23.40
C HIS A 103 3.59 15.62 -23.36
N PRO A 104 2.61 14.98 -24.05
CA PRO A 104 1.22 15.49 -24.10
C PRO A 104 0.58 15.75 -22.73
N LEU A 105 0.89 14.91 -21.74
CA LEU A 105 0.45 15.11 -20.34
C LEU A 105 1.08 16.34 -19.70
N ALA A 106 2.33 16.68 -20.00
CA ALA A 106 2.98 17.88 -19.50
C ALA A 106 2.31 19.13 -20.09
N THR A 107 2.04 19.14 -21.40
CA THR A 107 1.28 20.21 -22.07
C THR A 107 -0.12 20.38 -21.47
N SER A 108 -0.84 19.28 -21.23
CA SER A 108 -2.16 19.32 -20.57
C SER A 108 -2.07 19.87 -19.15
N ARG A 109 -1.05 19.48 -18.39
CA ARG A 109 -0.83 20.00 -17.03
C ARG A 109 -0.43 21.47 -17.03
N LYS A 110 0.41 21.94 -17.96
CA LYS A 110 0.75 23.36 -18.12
C LYS A 110 -0.49 24.23 -18.32
N ARG A 111 -1.46 23.76 -19.12
CA ARG A 111 -2.74 24.48 -19.30
C ARG A 111 -3.58 24.57 -18.03
N LYS A 112 -3.43 23.62 -17.09
CA LYS A 112 -4.24 23.54 -15.86
C LYS A 112 -3.55 24.11 -14.62
N LYS A 113 -2.21 23.99 -14.54
CA LYS A 113 -1.39 24.27 -13.36
C LYS A 113 -0.27 25.29 -13.63
N ASN A 114 -0.19 25.84 -14.84
CA ASN A 114 0.82 26.79 -15.28
C ASN A 114 2.23 26.31 -14.92
N ASP A 115 2.99 27.12 -14.16
CA ASP A 115 4.37 26.83 -13.80
C ASP A 115 4.50 25.61 -12.87
N ASN A 116 3.46 25.24 -12.13
CA ASN A 116 3.47 24.08 -11.22
C ASN A 116 3.14 22.76 -11.92
N TRP A 117 3.18 22.70 -13.25
CA TRP A 117 2.83 21.49 -14.03
C TRP A 117 3.67 20.26 -13.66
N PHE A 118 4.91 20.48 -13.20
CA PHE A 118 5.88 19.45 -12.82
C PHE A 118 5.75 19.01 -11.35
N GLN A 119 4.89 19.63 -10.56
CA GLN A 119 4.61 19.17 -9.20
C GLN A 119 3.51 18.11 -9.24
N ALA A 120 3.79 16.96 -8.65
CA ALA A 120 2.82 15.89 -8.53
C ALA A 120 1.73 16.24 -7.50
N ASP A 121 0.56 15.62 -7.63
CA ASP A 121 -0.65 16.08 -6.92
C ASP A 121 -0.60 15.82 -5.40
N GLN A 122 0.14 14.81 -4.94
CA GLN A 122 0.25 14.47 -3.53
C GLN A 122 1.69 14.20 -3.12
N ILE A 123 2.03 14.58 -1.90
CA ILE A 123 3.31 14.23 -1.29
C ILE A 123 3.48 12.71 -1.20
N PRO A 124 4.71 12.16 -1.19
CA PRO A 124 4.95 10.75 -0.96
C PRO A 124 4.39 10.34 0.40
N GLN A 125 3.65 9.22 0.42
CA GLN A 125 3.09 8.66 1.65
C GLN A 125 3.49 7.20 1.76
N TYR A 126 4.24 6.89 2.81
CA TYR A 126 4.76 5.56 3.09
C TYR A 126 3.69 4.64 3.66
N ALA A 127 3.86 3.34 3.47
CA ALA A 127 3.04 2.28 4.03
C ALA A 127 3.93 1.18 4.60
N ASP A 128 3.46 0.51 5.65
CA ASP A 128 4.11 -0.64 6.25
C ASP A 128 3.55 -1.94 5.68
N PHE A 129 2.23 -1.96 5.44
CA PHE A 129 1.50 -3.09 4.86
C PHE A 129 0.66 -2.65 3.67
N VAL A 130 0.43 -3.58 2.76
CA VAL A 130 -0.34 -3.33 1.54
C VAL A 130 -1.23 -4.50 1.18
N ILE A 131 -2.29 -4.14 0.47
CA ILE A 131 -3.17 -5.08 -0.23
C ILE A 131 -3.60 -4.48 -1.57
N SER A 132 -3.85 -5.35 -2.54
CA SER A 132 -4.40 -4.95 -3.83
C SER A 132 -5.85 -4.47 -3.68
N ILE A 133 -6.21 -3.40 -4.40
CA ILE A 133 -7.62 -3.00 -4.54
C ILE A 133 -8.40 -4.05 -5.34
N ASN A 134 -7.75 -4.64 -6.34
CA ASN A 134 -8.29 -5.73 -7.14
C ASN A 134 -7.38 -6.96 -6.94
N PRO A 135 -7.66 -7.80 -5.94
CA PRO A 135 -6.87 -8.99 -5.66
C PRO A 135 -7.03 -10.10 -6.72
N GLU A 136 -8.07 -10.04 -7.57
CA GLU A 136 -8.49 -11.12 -8.45
C GLU A 136 -8.59 -12.46 -7.71
N LYS A 137 -7.58 -13.33 -7.83
CA LYS A 137 -7.50 -14.65 -7.18
C LYS A 137 -6.55 -14.69 -5.97
N ARG A 138 -5.85 -13.61 -5.68
CA ARG A 138 -4.75 -13.56 -4.70
C ARG A 138 -5.09 -12.62 -3.54
N PHE A 139 -5.66 -13.21 -2.50
CA PHE A 139 -5.94 -12.53 -1.24
C PHE A 139 -4.82 -12.81 -0.25
N PHE A 140 -3.90 -11.87 -0.11
CA PHE A 140 -2.87 -11.93 0.92
C PHE A 140 -2.42 -10.51 1.28
N TRP A 141 -1.81 -10.40 2.46
CA TRP A 141 -1.22 -9.17 2.95
C TRP A 141 0.28 -9.21 2.73
N SER A 142 0.82 -8.21 2.03
CA SER A 142 2.27 -8.00 2.00
C SER A 142 2.68 -6.96 3.02
N LYS A 143 3.80 -7.19 3.68
CA LYS A 143 4.52 -6.23 4.52
C LYS A 143 5.74 -5.73 3.75
N PHE A 144 6.08 -4.46 3.87
CA PHE A 144 7.39 -3.99 3.42
C PHE A 144 8.44 -4.25 4.49
N GLU A 145 9.65 -4.63 4.06
CA GLU A 145 10.80 -4.67 4.96
C GLU A 145 11.17 -3.26 5.42
N ASN A 146 11.14 -2.30 4.49
CA ASN A 146 11.29 -0.88 4.76
C ASN A 146 10.04 -0.12 4.27
N PRO A 147 9.42 0.73 5.11
CA PRO A 147 8.23 1.47 4.70
C PRO A 147 8.44 2.14 3.34
N THR A 148 7.48 1.94 2.42
CA THR A 148 7.63 2.31 1.01
C THR A 148 6.42 3.09 0.51
N VAL A 149 6.63 4.01 -0.44
CA VAL A 149 5.53 4.81 -1.01
C VAL A 149 4.68 3.91 -1.90
N VAL A 150 3.37 4.13 -1.93
CA VAL A 150 2.47 3.28 -2.75
C VAL A 150 1.54 4.13 -3.59
N ASN A 151 1.26 3.69 -4.82
CA ASN A 151 0.36 4.36 -5.75
C ASN A 151 -1.13 4.18 -5.35
N GLN A 152 -2.00 5.05 -5.84
CA GLN A 152 -3.46 5.02 -5.62
C GLN A 152 -4.20 3.71 -5.98
N ARG A 153 -3.53 2.79 -6.68
CA ARG A 153 -4.03 1.43 -6.99
C ARG A 153 -3.82 0.43 -5.85
N VAL A 154 -3.17 0.84 -4.78
CA VAL A 154 -2.85 0.05 -3.59
C VAL A 154 -3.56 0.64 -2.38
N ILE A 155 -4.00 -0.21 -1.47
CA ILE A 155 -4.49 0.23 -0.15
C ILE A 155 -3.30 0.13 0.81
N ALA A 156 -2.97 1.26 1.43
CA ALA A 156 -1.88 1.43 2.34
C ALA A 156 -2.36 1.27 3.77
N PHE A 157 -1.58 0.56 4.59
CA PHE A 157 -1.79 0.45 6.02
C PHE A 157 -0.50 0.83 6.75
N ARG A 158 -0.65 1.74 7.73
CA ARG A 158 0.42 2.22 8.59
C ARG A 158 0.18 1.69 9.99
N ILE A 159 1.13 0.97 10.55
CA ILE A 159 0.97 0.37 11.86
C ILE A 159 1.07 1.45 12.93
N LYS A 160 0.15 1.41 13.90
CA LYS A 160 0.17 2.35 15.02
C LYS A 160 1.33 2.04 15.96
N GLU A 161 1.86 3.08 16.60
CA GLU A 161 3.10 3.02 17.39
C GLU A 161 3.11 1.87 18.41
N GLN A 162 2.01 1.70 19.13
CA GLN A 162 1.90 0.66 20.17
C GLN A 162 1.98 -0.78 19.64
N TYR A 163 1.80 -0.99 18.33
CA TYR A 163 1.86 -2.31 17.68
C TYR A 163 3.12 -2.53 16.84
N LYS A 164 4.01 -1.53 16.71
CA LYS A 164 5.22 -1.65 15.86
C LYS A 164 6.10 -2.85 16.23
N ASN A 165 6.25 -3.13 17.53
CA ASN A 165 7.06 -4.26 18.01
C ASN A 165 6.42 -5.63 17.68
N ASP A 166 5.13 -5.67 17.40
CA ASP A 166 4.39 -6.88 17.01
C ASP A 166 4.15 -6.94 15.49
N ALA A 167 4.83 -6.12 14.67
CA ALA A 167 4.57 -6.04 13.23
C ALA A 167 4.67 -7.39 12.50
N ASP A 168 5.68 -8.20 12.80
CA ASP A 168 5.85 -9.53 12.20
C ASP A 168 4.77 -10.52 12.65
N LEU A 169 4.38 -10.43 13.92
CA LEU A 169 3.29 -11.25 14.46
C LEU A 169 1.98 -10.89 13.78
N ILE A 170 1.69 -9.59 13.67
CA ILE A 170 0.50 -9.08 13.01
C ILE A 170 0.50 -9.51 11.54
N HIS A 171 1.64 -9.44 10.84
CA HIS A 171 1.76 -9.92 9.47
C HIS A 171 1.38 -11.39 9.33
N ALA A 172 1.88 -12.24 10.23
CA ALA A 172 1.55 -13.66 10.25
C ALA A 172 0.06 -13.90 10.55
N LEU A 173 -0.52 -13.16 11.49
CA LEU A 173 -1.94 -13.26 11.85
C LEU A 173 -2.85 -12.80 10.71
N LEU A 174 -2.49 -11.73 9.99
CA LEU A 174 -3.23 -11.23 8.82
C LEU A 174 -3.28 -12.25 7.68
N ASN A 175 -2.23 -13.05 7.51
CA ASN A 175 -2.16 -14.12 6.50
C ASN A 175 -2.62 -15.49 7.01
N SER A 176 -3.26 -15.56 8.17
CA SER A 176 -3.93 -16.79 8.63
C SER A 176 -5.24 -17.02 7.86
N SER A 177 -5.68 -18.29 7.79
CA SER A 177 -6.90 -18.66 7.07
C SER A 177 -8.15 -17.89 7.54
N ILE A 178 -8.30 -17.67 8.85
CA ILE A 178 -9.43 -16.91 9.43
C ILE A 178 -9.38 -15.46 8.95
N SER A 179 -8.21 -14.82 9.02
CA SER A 179 -8.06 -13.41 8.60
C SER A 179 -8.24 -13.24 7.10
N LEU A 180 -7.76 -14.19 6.28
CA LEU A 180 -7.99 -14.19 4.84
C LEU A 180 -9.46 -14.42 4.49
N PHE A 181 -10.16 -15.30 5.22
CA PHE A 181 -11.60 -15.45 5.09
C PHE A 181 -12.33 -14.12 5.38
N LEU A 182 -12.01 -13.47 6.49
CA LEU A 182 -12.59 -12.17 6.85
C LEU A 182 -12.27 -11.08 5.81
N LEU A 183 -11.07 -11.11 5.25
CA LEU A 183 -10.69 -10.22 4.15
C LEU A 183 -11.54 -10.46 2.91
N MET A 184 -11.67 -11.71 2.45
CA MET A 184 -12.51 -12.06 1.30
C MET A 184 -13.97 -11.65 1.54
N SER A 185 -14.46 -11.85 2.77
CA SER A 185 -15.81 -11.45 3.21
C SER A 185 -16.08 -9.94 3.24
N SER A 186 -15.02 -9.13 3.13
CA SER A 186 -15.10 -7.67 3.08
C SER A 186 -15.19 -7.11 1.66
N GLY A 187 -14.91 -7.93 0.65
CA GLY A 187 -14.99 -7.56 -0.75
C GLY A 187 -16.43 -7.48 -1.25
N PHE A 188 -16.64 -6.77 -2.35
CA PHE A 188 -17.93 -6.70 -3.02
C PHE A 188 -17.75 -7.07 -4.49
N GLY A 189 -18.66 -7.91 -4.98
CA GLY A 189 -18.71 -8.28 -6.37
C GLY A 189 -18.94 -7.09 -7.29
N ARG A 190 -18.22 -7.10 -8.42
CA ARG A 190 -18.49 -6.25 -9.58
C ARG A 190 -18.88 -7.12 -10.77
N GLY A 191 -19.37 -6.48 -11.83
CA GLY A 191 -19.64 -7.17 -13.10
C GLY A 191 -18.44 -8.02 -13.53
N LEU A 192 -18.71 -9.15 -14.20
CA LEU A 192 -17.72 -10.17 -14.61
C LEU A 192 -17.15 -11.05 -13.48
N GLY A 193 -17.74 -11.04 -12.28
CA GLY A 193 -17.38 -11.98 -11.21
C GLY A 193 -16.05 -11.65 -10.51
N VAL A 194 -15.61 -10.38 -10.57
CA VAL A 194 -14.41 -9.89 -9.89
C VAL A 194 -14.79 -9.30 -8.54
N THR A 195 -14.03 -9.65 -7.50
CA THR A 195 -14.16 -9.06 -6.16
C THR A 195 -13.25 -7.85 -6.04
N ASP A 196 -13.82 -6.67 -5.82
CA ASP A 196 -13.06 -5.47 -5.49
C ASP A 196 -13.06 -5.21 -3.99
N LEU A 197 -11.93 -4.73 -3.50
CA LEU A 197 -11.77 -4.31 -2.11
C LEU A 197 -11.83 -2.78 -2.03
N THR A 198 -12.45 -2.27 -0.96
CA THR A 198 -12.40 -0.83 -0.64
C THR A 198 -11.53 -0.58 0.57
N LYS A 199 -10.88 0.59 0.60
CA LYS A 199 -10.15 1.04 1.79
C LYS A 199 -11.06 1.02 3.01
N ASP A 200 -12.25 1.61 2.94
CA ASP A 200 -13.13 1.69 4.11
C ASP A 200 -13.66 0.32 4.55
N GLY A 201 -14.04 -0.54 3.60
CA GLY A 201 -14.52 -1.89 3.89
C GLY A 201 -13.48 -2.77 4.58
N ILE A 202 -12.23 -2.78 4.08
CA ILE A 202 -11.14 -3.52 4.74
C ILE A 202 -10.80 -2.89 6.09
N SER A 203 -10.74 -1.57 6.19
CA SER A 203 -10.30 -0.92 7.43
C SER A 203 -11.23 -1.18 8.62
N GLN A 204 -12.51 -1.40 8.34
CA GLN A 204 -13.52 -1.77 9.32
C GLN A 204 -13.62 -3.29 9.54
N SER A 205 -12.85 -4.10 8.80
CA SER A 205 -12.82 -5.55 9.00
C SER A 205 -11.99 -5.94 10.22
N TYR A 206 -11.98 -7.24 10.51
CA TYR A 206 -11.42 -7.82 11.71
C TYR A 206 -10.37 -8.86 11.36
N PHE A 207 -9.43 -9.07 12.28
CA PHE A 207 -8.44 -10.14 12.22
C PHE A 207 -8.16 -10.67 13.63
N LEU A 208 -7.38 -11.75 13.74
CA LEU A 208 -7.02 -12.35 15.03
C LEU A 208 -6.31 -11.33 15.94
N ASN A 209 -6.77 -11.20 17.19
CA ASN A 209 -6.25 -10.22 18.14
C ASN A 209 -4.86 -10.61 18.68
N PRO A 210 -3.79 -9.85 18.39
CA PRO A 210 -2.44 -10.15 18.88
C PRO A 210 -2.31 -10.02 20.40
N ASP A 211 -3.17 -9.23 21.06
CA ASP A 211 -3.12 -8.97 22.50
C ASP A 211 -3.52 -10.16 23.36
N LEU A 212 -4.21 -11.15 22.76
CA LEU A 212 -4.65 -12.36 23.45
C LEU A 212 -3.58 -13.45 23.50
N LEU A 213 -2.44 -13.25 22.83
CA LEU A 213 -1.39 -14.25 22.73
C LEU A 213 -0.35 -14.07 23.84
N ASP A 214 -0.08 -15.17 24.54
CA ASP A 214 1.03 -15.25 25.48
C ASP A 214 2.38 -15.28 24.74
N TYR A 215 3.45 -15.01 25.47
CA TYR A 215 4.81 -14.96 24.93
C TYR A 215 5.21 -16.25 24.19
N ARG A 216 4.82 -17.41 24.72
CA ARG A 216 5.16 -18.71 24.12
C ARG A 216 4.46 -18.89 22.77
N SER A 217 3.20 -18.51 22.66
CA SER A 217 2.41 -18.58 21.43
C SER A 217 2.94 -17.62 20.37
N LYS A 218 3.27 -16.37 20.76
CA LYS A 218 3.89 -15.39 19.86
C LYS A 218 5.19 -15.94 19.26
N LYS A 219 6.09 -16.47 20.10
CA LYS A 219 7.37 -17.03 19.65
C LYS A 219 7.19 -18.21 18.68
N ARG A 220 6.25 -19.11 18.95
CA ARG A 220 5.96 -20.28 18.08
C ARG A 220 5.44 -19.86 16.70
N LEU A 221 4.61 -18.82 16.63
CA LEU A 221 4.08 -18.33 15.36
C LEU A 221 5.19 -17.72 14.49
N LEU A 222 6.08 -16.94 15.11
CA LEU A 222 7.20 -16.32 14.43
C LEU A 222 8.23 -17.34 13.93
N SER A 223 8.57 -18.35 14.74
CA SER A 223 9.52 -19.40 14.32
C SER A 223 9.02 -20.27 13.16
N ASN A 224 7.70 -20.41 13.01
CA ASN A 224 7.12 -21.20 11.92
C ASN A 224 7.08 -20.42 10.58
N GLY A 225 7.11 -19.09 10.62
CA GLY A 225 7.17 -18.24 9.43
C GLY A 225 8.53 -18.29 8.73
N GLU A 226 9.62 -18.45 9.48
CA GLU A 226 10.99 -18.50 8.94
C GLU A 226 11.27 -19.76 8.08
N ASN A 227 10.49 -20.82 8.27
CA ASN A 227 10.62 -22.09 7.54
C ASN A 227 9.85 -22.13 6.20
N LYS A 228 9.22 -21.02 5.81
CA LYS A 228 8.54 -20.86 4.50
C LYS A 228 9.15 -19.69 3.73
N LYS A 229 10.40 -19.87 3.29
CA LYS A 229 11.00 -19.08 2.21
C LYS A 229 10.78 -19.79 0.89
#